data_AF-A0A496S756-F1
#
_entry.id   AF-A0A496S756-F1
#
_cell.length_a   1.000
_cell.length_b   1.000
_cell.length_c   1.000
_cell.angle_alpha   90.00
_cell.angle_beta   90.00
_cell.angle_gamma   90.00
#
_symmetry.space_group_name_H-M   'P 1'
#
loop_
_entity.id
_entity.type
_entity.pdbx_description
1 polymer ?
#
loop_
_entity_poly.entity_id
_entity_poly.type
_entity_poly.pdbx_seq_one_letter_code
_entity_poly.pdbx_strand_id
1 'polypeptide(L)'
;MRLLFISLLIFSGIANCRASNRIVAVVNKEIITEQELKNYINLLKLRLSLVYKESSPEFSREFKKEKEKALEKLIEDRLIIQEAKRENLAVPDKFIERKLKEFISSFKDEDEFMASLRERGLNLASLKEKIKEQFLIQALLDKEVKDKIEVKPYEVTQYYRAHLEEFNLSPSIEYKALKFSSQLIAFQVFQELKREGVEKILKEYSQNLIEGKLSKKEARAELKELFELKEGEISSPLQIEGEFMIFIINKKNPSQTPSLEEVKEKIWEKLYQEKFQKKLNLWLNSLKEKALIKRY
;
A
#
# COMPACT_ATOMS: atom_id res chain seq x y z
N MET A 1 -82.44 -1.38 -26.29
CA MET A 1 -82.08 -0.12 -26.99
C MET A 1 -80.98 0.55 -26.19
N ARG A 2 -79.76 0.63 -26.77
CA ARG A 2 -78.62 1.52 -26.40
C ARG A 2 -77.98 1.31 -25.02
N LEU A 3 -76.66 1.29 -24.84
CA LEU A 3 -75.47 1.29 -25.70
C LEU A 3 -74.27 0.98 -24.77
N LEU A 4 -73.28 0.26 -25.31
CA LEU A 4 -71.95 0.00 -24.74
C LEU A 4 -71.24 1.27 -24.21
N PHE A 5 -70.49 1.13 -23.12
CA PHE A 5 -69.22 1.86 -22.93
C PHE A 5 -68.21 0.99 -22.16
N ILE A 6 -67.36 0.31 -22.92
CA ILE A 6 -66.10 -0.27 -22.45
C ILE A 6 -65.10 0.89 -22.40
N SER A 7 -64.64 1.25 -21.20
CA SER A 7 -63.50 2.15 -21.02
C SER A 7 -62.31 1.32 -20.53
N LEU A 8 -61.50 0.92 -21.51
CA LEU A 8 -60.15 0.40 -21.32
C LEU A 8 -59.20 1.60 -21.39
N LEU A 9 -58.66 2.04 -20.25
CA LEU A 9 -57.61 3.05 -20.18
C LEU A 9 -56.39 2.48 -19.47
N ILE A 10 -55.62 1.75 -20.28
CA ILE A 10 -54.16 1.81 -20.44
C ILE A 10 -53.40 2.25 -19.18
N PHE A 11 -52.86 1.23 -18.50
CA PHE A 11 -51.78 1.32 -17.54
C PHE A 11 -50.52 1.83 -18.26
N SER A 12 -50.33 3.16 -18.33
CA SER A 12 -49.06 3.71 -18.77
C SER A 12 -48.07 3.63 -17.61
N GLY A 13 -47.13 2.70 -17.76
CA GLY A 13 -45.99 2.60 -16.87
C GLY A 13 -45.21 3.91 -16.87
N ILE A 14 -45.25 4.62 -15.74
CA ILE A 14 -44.10 5.39 -15.32
C ILE A 14 -43.17 4.36 -14.67
N ALA A 15 -42.40 3.68 -15.51
CA ALA A 15 -41.12 3.15 -15.08
C ALA A 15 -40.27 4.35 -14.67
N ASN A 16 -40.48 4.81 -13.43
CA ASN A 16 -39.52 5.66 -12.77
C ASN A 16 -38.33 4.74 -12.54
N CYS A 17 -37.39 4.76 -13.50
CA CYS A 17 -36.09 4.15 -13.40
C CYS A 17 -35.32 4.88 -12.29
N ARG A 18 -35.72 4.69 -11.03
CA ARG A 18 -34.80 4.80 -9.92
C ARG A 18 -33.96 3.56 -10.02
N ALA A 19 -32.73 3.71 -10.51
CA ALA A 19 -31.70 2.72 -10.28
C ALA A 19 -31.73 2.37 -8.79
N SER A 20 -32.28 1.20 -8.48
CA SER A 20 -32.44 0.72 -7.10
C SER A 20 -31.03 0.39 -6.60
N ASN A 21 -30.34 1.39 -6.08
CA ASN A 21 -29.02 1.21 -5.49
C ASN A 21 -29.18 0.32 -4.25
N ARG A 22 -28.73 -0.94 -4.36
CA ARG A 22 -28.94 -1.97 -3.33
C ARG A 22 -28.28 -1.57 -2.02
N ILE A 23 -28.95 -1.83 -0.90
CA ILE A 23 -28.38 -1.65 0.44
C ILE A 23 -27.49 -2.85 0.75
N VAL A 24 -26.24 -2.59 1.16
CA VAL A 24 -25.28 -3.62 1.57
C VAL A 24 -25.07 -3.67 3.08
N ALA A 25 -25.27 -2.54 3.77
CA ALA A 25 -25.29 -2.49 5.22
C ALA A 25 -26.11 -1.30 5.74
N VAL A 26 -26.53 -1.39 6.99
CA VAL A 26 -27.18 -0.32 7.75
C VAL A 26 -26.42 -0.17 9.07
N VAL A 27 -26.05 1.07 9.39
CA VAL A 27 -25.32 1.46 10.60
C VAL A 27 -26.19 2.47 11.35
N ASN A 28 -26.83 2.03 12.42
CA ASN A 28 -27.89 2.74 13.13
C ASN A 28 -29.03 3.13 12.19
N LYS A 29 -29.07 4.38 11.73
CA LYS A 29 -30.09 4.90 10.79
C LYS A 29 -29.52 5.25 9.41
N GLU A 30 -28.21 5.10 9.21
CA GLU A 30 -27.54 5.43 7.95
C GLU A 30 -27.33 4.15 7.12
N ILE A 31 -27.55 4.27 5.81
CA ILE A 31 -27.39 3.16 4.87
C ILE A 31 -26.02 3.24 4.19
N ILE A 32 -25.46 2.08 3.87
CA ILE A 32 -24.31 1.91 2.98
C ILE A 32 -24.83 1.21 1.73
N THR A 33 -24.58 1.82 0.58
CA THR A 33 -25.10 1.34 -0.70
C THR A 33 -24.06 0.58 -1.52
N GLU A 34 -24.53 -0.26 -2.44
CA GLU A 34 -23.65 -1.00 -3.35
C GLU A 34 -22.81 -0.07 -4.22
N GLN A 35 -23.36 1.07 -4.66
CA GLN A 35 -22.59 2.07 -5.41
C GLN A 35 -21.42 2.64 -4.60
N GLU A 36 -21.63 2.93 -3.31
CA GLU A 36 -20.55 3.43 -2.44
C GLU A 36 -19.45 2.39 -2.25
N LEU A 37 -19.84 1.13 -2.04
CA LEU A 37 -18.89 0.03 -1.96
C LEU A 37 -18.13 -0.16 -3.28
N LYS A 38 -18.81 -0.11 -4.43
CA LYS A 38 -18.20 -0.15 -5.77
C LYS A 38 -17.19 0.97 -5.97
N ASN A 39 -17.57 2.20 -5.66
CA ASN A 39 -16.69 3.37 -5.77
C ASN A 39 -15.41 3.19 -4.94
N TYR A 40 -15.50 2.54 -3.77
CA TYR A 40 -14.34 2.25 -2.93
C TYR A 40 -13.43 1.15 -3.51
N ILE A 41 -14.01 0.09 -4.09
CA ILE A 41 -13.25 -1.08 -4.57
C ILE A 41 -12.84 -1.02 -6.05
N ASN A 42 -13.23 0.00 -6.82
CA ASN A 42 -12.91 0.08 -8.25
C ASN A 42 -11.40 0.07 -8.52
N LEU A 43 -10.62 0.87 -7.77
CA LEU A 43 -9.15 0.89 -7.89
C LEU A 43 -8.53 -0.45 -7.45
N LEU A 44 -9.12 -1.09 -6.44
CA LEU A 44 -8.69 -2.40 -5.96
C LEU A 44 -8.92 -3.48 -7.02
N LYS A 45 -10.05 -3.45 -7.73
CA LYS A 45 -10.34 -4.40 -8.83
C LYS A 45 -9.25 -4.32 -9.89
N LEU A 46 -8.90 -3.11 -10.32
CA LEU A 46 -7.85 -2.86 -11.32
C LEU A 46 -6.49 -3.41 -10.87
N ARG A 47 -6.11 -3.16 -9.61
CA ARG A 47 -4.85 -3.66 -9.06
C ARG A 47 -4.80 -5.20 -9.07
N LEU A 48 -5.90 -5.86 -8.70
CA LEU A 48 -5.96 -7.32 -8.67
C LEU A 48 -5.94 -7.92 -10.09
N SER A 49 -6.56 -7.27 -11.08
CA SER A 49 -6.54 -7.74 -12.48
C SER A 49 -5.16 -7.69 -13.14
N LEU A 50 -4.20 -6.94 -12.56
CA LEU A 50 -2.80 -6.93 -13.03
C LEU A 50 -2.02 -8.17 -12.57
N VAL A 51 -2.45 -8.80 -11.49
CA VAL A 51 -1.75 -9.96 -10.88
C VAL A 51 -2.47 -11.26 -11.23
N TYR A 52 -3.80 -11.24 -11.26
CA TYR A 52 -4.64 -12.41 -11.50
C TYR A 52 -5.53 -12.20 -12.71
N LYS A 53 -5.79 -13.27 -13.47
CA LYS A 53 -6.83 -13.26 -14.50
C LYS A 53 -8.20 -13.11 -13.82
N GLU A 54 -9.06 -12.20 -14.28
CA GLU A 54 -10.36 -11.97 -13.62
C GLU A 54 -11.24 -13.22 -13.53
N SER A 55 -11.09 -14.17 -14.48
CA SER A 55 -11.80 -15.44 -14.48
C SER A 55 -11.25 -16.48 -13.48
N SER A 56 -10.13 -16.19 -12.81
CA SER A 56 -9.48 -17.15 -11.94
C SER A 56 -10.17 -17.27 -10.57
N PRO A 57 -10.18 -18.47 -9.96
CA PRO A 57 -10.68 -18.64 -8.60
C PRO A 57 -9.94 -17.79 -7.57
N GLU A 58 -8.63 -17.56 -7.76
CA GLU A 58 -7.78 -16.74 -6.89
C GLU A 58 -8.23 -15.28 -6.91
N PHE A 59 -8.48 -14.72 -8.11
CA PHE A 59 -9.02 -13.37 -8.24
C PHE A 59 -10.33 -13.23 -7.47
N SER A 60 -11.25 -14.18 -7.66
CA SER A 60 -12.56 -14.15 -7.01
C SER A 60 -12.45 -14.21 -5.47
N ARG A 61 -11.53 -15.01 -4.93
CA ARG A 61 -11.28 -15.12 -3.48
C ARG A 61 -10.69 -13.83 -2.91
N GLU A 62 -9.61 -13.30 -3.51
CA GLU A 62 -8.97 -12.08 -3.02
C GLU A 62 -9.88 -10.86 -3.19
N PHE A 63 -10.58 -10.75 -4.32
CA PHE A 63 -11.54 -9.67 -4.53
C PHE A 63 -12.68 -9.70 -3.50
N LYS A 64 -13.21 -10.89 -3.18
CA LYS A 64 -14.23 -11.03 -2.12
C LYS A 64 -13.70 -10.59 -0.76
N LYS A 65 -12.50 -11.04 -0.37
CA LYS A 65 -11.87 -10.68 0.90
C LYS A 65 -11.66 -9.18 1.03
N GLU A 66 -11.15 -8.55 -0.02
CA GLU A 66 -10.89 -7.12 -0.03
C GLU A 66 -12.19 -6.30 -0.12
N LYS A 67 -13.23 -6.82 -0.79
CA LYS A 67 -14.59 -6.25 -0.75
C LYS A 67 -15.18 -6.26 0.66
N GLU A 68 -15.02 -7.33 1.41
CA GLU A 68 -15.45 -7.38 2.83
C GLU A 68 -14.70 -6.36 3.69
N LYS A 69 -13.38 -6.22 3.50
CA LYS A 69 -12.60 -5.17 4.19
C LYS A 69 -13.07 -3.76 3.84
N ALA A 70 -13.40 -3.52 2.57
CA ALA A 70 -13.93 -2.24 2.14
C ALA A 70 -15.30 -1.94 2.79
N LEU A 71 -16.19 -2.94 2.86
CA LEU A 71 -17.46 -2.79 3.57
C LEU A 71 -17.25 -2.51 5.06
N GLU A 72 -16.34 -3.24 5.71
CA GLU A 72 -15.97 -3.00 7.10
C GLU A 72 -15.48 -1.56 7.32
N LYS A 73 -14.61 -1.08 6.42
CA LYS A 73 -14.09 0.29 6.49
C LYS A 73 -15.19 1.34 6.32
N LEU A 74 -16.14 1.12 5.42
CA LEU A 74 -17.29 2.02 5.27
C LEU A 74 -18.17 2.04 6.53
N ILE A 75 -18.36 0.88 7.18
CA ILE A 75 -19.08 0.80 8.46
C ILE A 75 -18.33 1.59 9.54
N GLU A 76 -17.02 1.40 9.66
CA GLU A 76 -16.18 2.13 10.61
C GLU A 76 -16.24 3.64 10.37
N ASP A 77 -16.09 4.09 9.13
CA ASP A 77 -16.17 5.51 8.79
C ASP A 77 -17.52 6.11 9.18
N ARG A 78 -18.63 5.40 8.96
CA ARG A 78 -19.97 5.82 9.40
C ARG A 78 -20.05 5.97 10.92
N LEU A 79 -19.52 5.01 11.67
CA LEU A 79 -19.49 5.07 13.13
C LEU A 79 -18.68 6.26 13.64
N ILE A 80 -17.49 6.48 13.07
CA ILE A 80 -16.62 7.61 13.41
C ILE A 80 -17.32 8.94 13.11
N ILE A 81 -17.94 9.10 11.94
CA ILE A 81 -18.65 10.32 11.57
C ILE A 81 -19.83 10.59 12.51
N GLN A 82 -20.60 9.55 12.85
CA GLN A 82 -21.73 9.68 13.78
C GLN A 82 -21.25 10.13 15.17
N GLU A 83 -20.14 9.55 15.64
CA GLU A 83 -19.52 9.95 16.91
C GLU A 83 -19.01 11.39 16.86
N ALA A 84 -18.36 11.79 15.76
CA ALA A 84 -17.86 13.15 15.59
C ALA A 84 -19.01 14.18 15.62
N LYS A 85 -20.13 13.85 14.96
CA LYS A 85 -21.36 14.67 14.99
C LYS A 85 -21.97 14.69 16.40
N ARG A 86 -21.99 13.56 17.12
CA ARG A 86 -22.49 13.47 18.51
C ARG A 86 -21.69 14.36 19.46
N GLU A 87 -20.39 14.47 19.24
CA GLU A 87 -19.49 15.36 20.00
C GLU A 87 -19.52 16.82 19.53
N ASN A 88 -20.34 17.16 18.54
CA ASN A 88 -20.44 18.49 17.93
C ASN A 88 -19.08 19.00 17.39
N LEU A 89 -18.24 18.09 16.86
CA LEU A 89 -17.02 18.50 16.17
C LEU A 89 -17.39 19.31 14.91
N ALA A 90 -16.75 20.47 14.77
CA ALA A 90 -16.95 21.37 13.65
C ALA A 90 -15.68 21.46 12.80
N VAL A 91 -15.85 21.46 11.49
CA VAL A 91 -14.77 21.69 10.52
C VAL A 91 -15.00 23.07 9.91
N PRO A 92 -14.06 24.03 10.07
CA PRO A 92 -14.19 25.34 9.44
C PRO A 92 -14.24 25.25 7.92
N ASP A 93 -15.15 25.98 7.29
CA ASP A 93 -15.41 25.92 5.84
C ASP A 93 -14.16 26.21 5.00
N LYS A 94 -13.26 27.07 5.50
CA LYS A 94 -11.98 27.38 4.84
C LYS A 94 -11.14 26.14 4.55
N PHE A 95 -11.18 25.11 5.40
CA PHE A 95 -10.46 23.85 5.16
C PHE A 95 -11.10 23.06 4.02
N ILE A 96 -12.43 23.04 3.96
CA ILE A 96 -13.21 22.37 2.92
C ILE A 96 -12.94 23.06 1.57
N GLU A 97 -13.03 24.39 1.53
CA GLU A 97 -12.79 25.18 0.32
C GLU A 97 -11.37 25.03 -0.21
N ARG A 98 -10.38 25.07 0.68
CA ARG A 98 -8.98 24.84 0.30
C ARG A 98 -8.82 23.46 -0.32
N LYS A 99 -9.37 22.42 0.30
CA LYS A 99 -9.24 21.05 -0.21
C LYS A 99 -9.99 20.85 -1.52
N LEU A 100 -11.14 21.49 -1.67
CA LEU A 100 -11.90 21.51 -2.91
C LEU A 100 -11.09 22.16 -4.04
N LYS A 101 -10.44 23.30 -3.77
CA LYS A 101 -9.59 23.98 -4.76
C LYS A 101 -8.40 23.12 -5.18
N GLU A 102 -7.76 22.43 -4.24
CA GLU A 102 -6.70 21.45 -4.54
C GLU A 102 -7.19 20.35 -5.49
N PHE A 103 -8.39 19.78 -5.23
CA PHE A 103 -8.98 18.79 -6.12
C PHE A 103 -9.26 19.35 -7.51
N ILE A 104 -9.87 20.53 -7.61
CA ILE A 104 -10.17 21.16 -8.91
C ILE A 104 -8.88 21.44 -9.69
N SER A 105 -7.82 21.90 -9.03
CA SER A 105 -6.52 22.17 -9.66
C SER A 105 -5.80 20.94 -10.21
N SER A 106 -6.28 19.73 -9.85
CA SER A 106 -5.73 18.47 -10.37
C SER A 106 -6.33 18.08 -11.74
N PHE A 107 -7.34 18.81 -12.22
CA PHE A 107 -7.97 18.61 -13.52
C PHE A 107 -7.59 19.73 -14.49
N LYS A 108 -7.71 19.46 -15.79
CA LYS A 108 -7.37 20.43 -16.83
C LYS A 108 -8.30 21.65 -16.80
N ASP A 109 -9.59 21.41 -16.60
CA ASP A 109 -10.64 22.42 -16.56
C ASP A 109 -11.83 21.98 -15.68
N GLU A 110 -12.75 22.90 -15.44
CA GLU A 110 -13.93 22.68 -14.60
C GLU A 110 -14.93 21.69 -15.23
N ASP A 111 -15.00 21.63 -16.56
CA ASP A 111 -15.89 20.71 -17.27
C ASP A 111 -15.44 19.26 -17.09
N GLU A 112 -14.14 18.99 -17.20
CA GLU A 112 -13.54 17.68 -16.92
C GLU A 112 -13.79 17.26 -15.46
N PHE A 113 -13.61 18.19 -14.52
CA PHE A 113 -13.88 17.93 -13.11
C PHE A 113 -15.36 17.58 -12.86
N MET A 114 -16.28 18.34 -13.44
CA MET A 114 -17.71 18.10 -13.30
C MET A 114 -18.14 16.79 -13.98
N ALA A 115 -17.53 16.42 -15.10
CA ALA A 115 -17.74 15.11 -15.74
C ALA A 115 -17.28 13.96 -14.84
N SER A 116 -16.10 14.07 -14.23
CA SER A 116 -15.58 13.09 -13.26
C SER A 116 -16.48 12.91 -12.04
N LEU A 117 -17.11 13.99 -11.54
CA LEU A 117 -18.10 13.88 -10.47
C LEU A 117 -19.35 13.12 -10.91
N ARG A 118 -19.88 13.41 -12.10
CA ARG A 118 -21.06 12.72 -12.64
C ARG A 118 -20.82 11.23 -12.83
N GLU A 119 -19.64 10.85 -13.33
CA GLU A 119 -19.24 9.44 -13.50
C GLU A 119 -19.30 8.67 -12.16
N ARG A 120 -18.92 9.33 -11.06
CA ARG A 120 -18.93 8.76 -9.71
C ARG A 120 -20.28 8.87 -9.01
N GLY A 121 -21.29 9.45 -9.67
CA GLY A 121 -22.63 9.70 -9.11
C GLY A 121 -22.65 10.80 -8.04
N LEU A 122 -21.70 11.75 -8.10
CA LEU A 122 -21.55 12.85 -7.15
C LEU A 122 -21.87 14.19 -7.81
N ASN A 123 -22.24 15.16 -6.98
CA ASN A 123 -22.30 16.58 -7.34
C ASN A 123 -21.40 17.38 -6.39
N LEU A 124 -21.23 18.67 -6.67
CA LEU A 124 -20.34 19.54 -5.88
C LEU A 124 -20.71 19.57 -4.39
N ALA A 125 -22.01 19.62 -4.06
CA ALA A 125 -22.49 19.61 -2.67
C ALA A 125 -22.11 18.29 -1.97
N SER A 126 -22.31 17.16 -2.63
CA SER A 126 -21.96 15.84 -2.11
C SER A 126 -20.46 15.69 -1.92
N LEU A 127 -19.64 16.27 -2.81
CA LEU A 127 -18.19 16.29 -2.63
C LEU A 127 -17.78 17.14 -1.42
N LYS A 128 -18.35 18.33 -1.24
CA LYS A 128 -18.09 19.18 -0.07
C LYS A 128 -18.42 18.45 1.24
N GLU A 129 -19.56 17.77 1.28
CA GLU A 129 -19.93 16.94 2.44
C GLU A 129 -18.94 15.79 2.65
N LYS A 130 -18.49 15.10 1.60
CA LYS A 130 -17.45 14.05 1.74
C LYS A 130 -16.13 14.61 2.26
N ILE A 131 -15.70 15.78 1.80
CA ILE A 131 -14.48 16.45 2.29
C ILE A 131 -14.65 16.78 3.78
N LYS A 132 -15.80 17.31 4.17
CA LYS A 132 -16.14 17.60 5.57
C LYS A 132 -16.10 16.33 6.43
N GLU A 133 -16.70 15.24 5.97
CA GLU A 133 -16.68 13.94 6.63
C GLU A 133 -15.24 13.44 6.84
N GLN A 134 -14.37 13.57 5.85
CA GLN A 134 -12.95 13.19 5.99
C GLN A 134 -12.23 14.02 7.06
N PHE A 135 -12.48 15.32 7.14
CA PHE A 135 -11.92 16.17 8.20
C PHE A 135 -12.49 15.83 9.58
N LEU A 136 -13.78 15.48 9.68
CA LEU A 136 -14.38 15.02 10.94
C LEU A 136 -13.76 13.70 11.41
N ILE A 137 -13.57 12.74 10.50
CA ILE A 137 -12.87 11.49 10.80
C ILE A 137 -11.47 11.78 11.32
N GLN A 138 -10.70 12.61 10.61
CA GLN A 138 -9.33 12.94 11.01
C GLN A 138 -9.30 13.61 12.39
N ALA A 139 -10.14 14.62 12.62
CA ALA A 139 -10.19 15.35 13.89
C ALA A 139 -10.58 14.44 15.07
N LEU A 140 -11.55 13.54 14.86
CA LEU A 140 -11.96 12.61 15.92
C LEU A 140 -10.89 11.55 16.19
N LEU A 141 -10.24 11.01 15.15
CA LEU A 141 -9.13 10.08 15.32
C LEU A 141 -7.94 10.73 16.02
N ASP A 142 -7.66 11.99 15.71
CA ASP A 142 -6.61 12.73 16.40
C ASP A 142 -6.92 12.83 17.89
N LYS A 143 -8.13 13.27 18.25
CA LYS A 143 -8.57 13.40 19.64
C LYS A 143 -8.65 12.06 20.39
N GLU A 144 -9.25 11.04 19.79
CA GLU A 144 -9.60 9.80 20.48
C GLU A 144 -8.48 8.75 20.47
N VAL A 145 -7.57 8.84 19.50
CA VAL A 145 -6.50 7.86 19.30
C VAL A 145 -5.14 8.53 19.40
N LYS A 146 -4.84 9.49 18.51
CA LYS A 146 -3.49 10.07 18.38
C LYS A 146 -3.01 10.78 19.64
N ASP A 147 -3.82 11.70 20.18
CA ASP A 147 -3.48 12.53 21.33
C ASP A 147 -3.35 11.71 22.63
N LYS A 148 -3.84 10.46 22.62
CA LYS A 148 -3.76 9.52 23.73
C LYS A 148 -2.58 8.54 23.60
N ILE A 149 -1.72 8.70 22.59
CA ILE A 149 -0.54 7.86 22.38
C ILE A 149 0.71 8.61 22.80
N GLU A 150 1.46 7.96 23.67
CA GLU A 150 2.79 8.40 24.06
C GLU A 150 3.74 7.20 23.93
N VAL A 151 4.89 7.41 23.30
CA VAL A 151 6.01 6.46 23.26
C VAL A 151 7.12 7.02 24.13
N LYS A 152 7.37 6.34 25.24
CA LYS A 152 8.35 6.77 26.24
C LYS A 152 9.76 6.35 25.81
N PRO A 153 10.80 7.15 26.13
CA PRO A 153 12.18 6.83 25.73
C PRO A 153 12.68 5.45 26.21
N TYR A 154 12.23 5.00 27.39
CA TYR A 154 12.61 3.68 27.90
C TYR A 154 12.03 2.54 27.05
N GLU A 155 10.86 2.73 26.42
CA GLU A 155 10.23 1.72 25.57
C GLU A 155 11.05 1.51 24.30
N VAL A 156 11.57 2.60 23.72
CA VAL A 156 12.49 2.56 22.57
C VAL A 156 13.77 1.80 22.94
N THR A 157 14.34 2.10 24.11
CA THR A 157 15.55 1.43 24.60
C THR A 157 15.31 -0.06 24.87
N GLN A 158 14.19 -0.41 25.50
CA GLN A 158 13.81 -1.80 25.76
C GLN A 158 13.57 -2.57 24.47
N TYR A 159 12.84 -1.96 23.52
CA TYR A 159 12.60 -2.56 22.22
C TYR A 159 13.91 -2.86 21.50
N TYR A 160 14.83 -1.89 21.44
CA TYR A 160 16.14 -2.08 20.81
C TYR A 160 16.91 -3.25 21.43
N ARG A 161 16.99 -3.31 22.77
CA ARG A 161 17.70 -4.38 23.49
C ARG A 161 17.06 -5.75 23.26
N ALA A 162 15.74 -5.82 23.27
CA ALA A 162 15.00 -7.07 23.06
C ALA A 162 15.07 -7.57 21.61
N HIS A 163 15.29 -6.67 20.64
CA HIS A 163 15.26 -6.97 19.21
C HIS A 163 16.60 -6.66 18.52
N LEU A 164 17.73 -6.75 19.23
CA LEU A 164 19.06 -6.48 18.66
C LEU A 164 19.32 -7.30 17.38
N GLU A 165 18.81 -8.53 17.32
CA GLU A 165 18.92 -9.39 16.15
C GLU A 165 18.16 -8.85 14.92
N GLU A 166 17.06 -8.11 15.11
CA GLU A 166 16.33 -7.46 14.01
C GLU A 166 17.15 -6.31 13.40
N PHE A 167 18.01 -5.69 14.19
CA PHE A 167 18.86 -4.59 13.76
C PHE A 167 20.21 -5.06 13.23
N ASN A 168 20.59 -6.31 13.46
CA ASN A 168 21.88 -6.81 13.02
C ASN A 168 21.92 -6.85 11.48
N LEU A 169 22.55 -5.84 10.88
CA LEU A 169 22.74 -5.79 9.44
C LEU A 169 23.67 -6.92 9.09
N SER A 170 23.16 -7.87 8.31
CA SER A 170 23.99 -8.96 7.79
C SER A 170 25.10 -8.36 6.93
N PRO A 171 26.33 -8.93 6.96
CA PRO A 171 27.40 -8.49 6.08
C PRO A 171 26.91 -8.38 4.64
N SER A 172 27.26 -7.30 3.94
CA SER A 172 26.93 -7.14 2.53
C SER A 172 28.16 -6.79 1.72
N ILE A 173 28.14 -7.17 0.45
CA ILE A 173 29.18 -6.84 -0.52
C ILE A 173 28.55 -6.04 -1.66
N GLU A 174 29.27 -5.04 -2.14
CA GLU A 174 29.02 -4.39 -3.41
C GLU A 174 30.00 -4.99 -4.42
N TYR A 175 29.50 -5.38 -5.59
CA TYR A 175 30.28 -6.11 -6.56
C TYR A 175 30.01 -5.63 -7.98
N LYS A 176 30.99 -5.91 -8.84
CA LYS A 176 30.89 -5.92 -10.30
C LYS A 176 30.97 -7.36 -10.77
N ALA A 177 30.15 -7.76 -11.71
CA ALA A 177 30.15 -9.10 -12.27
C ALA A 177 30.23 -9.04 -13.79
N LEU A 178 31.10 -9.87 -14.39
CA LEU A 178 31.14 -10.08 -15.83
C LEU A 178 30.41 -11.36 -16.17
N LYS A 179 29.41 -11.26 -17.04
CA LYS A 179 28.51 -12.36 -17.40
C LYS A 179 28.83 -12.93 -18.78
N PHE A 180 28.91 -14.26 -18.86
CA PHE A 180 29.21 -15.00 -20.08
C PHE A 180 28.33 -16.24 -20.22
N SER A 181 27.95 -16.58 -21.46
CA SER A 181 27.17 -17.79 -21.75
C SER A 181 28.04 -19.05 -21.91
N SER A 182 29.37 -18.92 -21.95
CA SER A 182 30.32 -20.02 -22.14
C SER A 182 31.34 -20.09 -21.01
N GLN A 183 31.49 -21.28 -20.43
CA GLN A 183 32.48 -21.56 -19.38
C GLN A 183 33.91 -21.30 -19.85
N LEU A 184 34.21 -21.63 -21.11
CA LEU A 184 35.55 -21.46 -21.69
C LEU A 184 35.93 -19.98 -21.75
N ILE A 185 35.00 -19.13 -22.22
CA ILE A 185 35.21 -17.68 -22.31
C ILE A 185 35.38 -17.09 -20.90
N ALA A 186 34.49 -17.46 -19.97
CA ALA A 186 34.62 -17.00 -18.58
C ALA A 186 35.97 -17.40 -17.97
N PHE A 187 36.46 -18.61 -18.25
CA PHE A 187 37.78 -19.03 -17.77
C PHE A 187 38.93 -18.25 -18.41
N GLN A 188 38.87 -17.95 -19.72
CA GLN A 188 39.86 -17.13 -20.41
C GLN A 188 39.92 -15.71 -19.82
N VAL A 189 38.76 -15.07 -19.68
CA VAL A 189 38.65 -13.72 -19.11
C VAL A 189 39.13 -13.70 -17.65
N PHE A 190 38.86 -14.76 -16.88
CA PHE A 190 39.40 -14.89 -15.52
C PHE A 190 40.94 -14.92 -15.47
N GLN A 191 41.58 -15.61 -16.42
CA GLN A 191 43.04 -15.62 -16.53
C GLN A 191 43.59 -14.25 -16.95
N GLU A 192 42.90 -13.56 -17.87
CA GLU A 192 43.25 -12.20 -18.29
C GLU A 192 43.11 -11.20 -17.13
N LEU A 193 42.03 -11.26 -16.36
CA LEU A 193 41.82 -10.45 -15.15
C LEU A 193 42.98 -10.58 -14.16
N LYS A 194 43.52 -11.79 -14.00
CA LYS A 194 44.68 -12.05 -13.13
C LYS A 194 46.00 -11.49 -13.68
N ARG A 195 46.15 -11.40 -15.00
CA ARG A 195 47.41 -10.98 -15.65
C ARG A 195 47.47 -9.49 -15.95
N GLU A 196 46.37 -8.93 -16.45
CA GLU A 196 46.30 -7.57 -16.99
C GLU A 196 45.63 -6.57 -16.04
N GLY A 197 44.99 -7.07 -14.98
CA GLY A 197 44.33 -6.27 -13.97
C GLY A 197 42.87 -5.93 -14.29
N VAL A 198 42.10 -5.66 -13.24
CA VAL A 198 40.64 -5.53 -13.27
C VAL A 198 40.17 -4.34 -14.10
N GLU A 199 40.82 -3.18 -13.99
CA GLU A 199 40.34 -1.95 -14.62
C GLU A 199 40.32 -2.00 -16.15
N LYS A 200 41.32 -2.65 -16.76
CA LYS A 200 41.43 -2.75 -18.22
C LYS A 200 40.32 -3.64 -18.79
N ILE A 201 40.15 -4.82 -18.20
CA ILE A 201 39.17 -5.81 -18.63
C ILE A 201 37.73 -5.30 -18.42
N LEU A 202 37.46 -4.59 -17.32
CA LEU A 202 36.14 -3.99 -17.10
C LEU A 202 35.73 -2.97 -18.18
N LYS A 203 36.69 -2.26 -18.78
CA LYS A 203 36.41 -1.34 -19.90
C LYS A 203 36.11 -2.11 -21.19
N GLU A 204 36.91 -3.13 -21.47
CA GLU A 204 36.79 -3.98 -22.66
C GLU A 204 35.46 -4.75 -22.67
N TYR A 205 35.06 -5.31 -21.53
CA TYR A 205 33.83 -6.09 -21.37
C TYR A 205 32.68 -5.29 -20.74
N SER A 206 32.67 -3.97 -20.95
CA SER A 206 31.66 -3.07 -20.36
C SER A 206 30.21 -3.44 -20.71
N GLN A 207 29.96 -4.05 -21.87
CA GLN A 207 28.64 -4.53 -22.29
C GLN A 207 28.14 -5.76 -21.51
N ASN A 208 29.05 -6.47 -20.82
CA ASN A 208 28.78 -7.68 -20.05
C ASN A 208 28.80 -7.42 -18.53
N LEU A 209 28.95 -6.16 -18.13
CA LEU A 209 29.10 -5.73 -16.76
C LEU A 209 27.75 -5.60 -16.05
N ILE A 210 27.65 -6.21 -14.88
CA ILE A 210 26.53 -6.08 -13.94
C ILE A 210 27.07 -5.54 -12.63
N GLU A 211 26.45 -4.50 -12.09
CA GLU A 211 26.75 -4.01 -10.75
C GLU A 211 25.62 -4.41 -9.81
N GLY A 212 25.97 -4.76 -8.58
CA GLY A 212 24.98 -5.19 -7.61
C GLY A 212 25.46 -5.10 -6.18
N LYS A 213 24.50 -5.29 -5.28
CA LYS A 213 24.73 -5.43 -3.84
C LYS A 213 24.12 -6.73 -3.38
N LEU A 214 24.88 -7.51 -2.61
CA LEU A 214 24.44 -8.79 -2.06
C LEU A 214 24.60 -8.82 -0.54
N SER A 215 23.51 -9.12 0.17
CA SER A 215 23.53 -9.43 1.60
C SER A 215 23.86 -10.90 1.85
N LYS A 216 24.67 -11.21 2.87
CA LYS A 216 25.02 -12.59 3.24
C LYS A 216 23.80 -13.42 3.62
N LYS A 217 22.72 -12.78 4.09
CA LYS A 217 21.43 -13.42 4.42
C LYS A 217 20.63 -13.84 3.19
N GLU A 218 20.76 -13.08 2.10
CA GLU A 218 20.03 -13.29 0.83
C GLU A 218 20.87 -14.10 -0.17
N ALA A 219 22.16 -14.29 0.10
CA ALA A 219 23.08 -15.02 -0.75
C ALA A 219 22.71 -16.51 -0.86
N ARG A 220 22.57 -16.96 -2.12
CA ARG A 220 22.47 -18.39 -2.46
C ARG A 220 23.76 -19.12 -2.08
N ALA A 221 23.70 -20.44 -1.97
CA ALA A 221 24.81 -21.26 -1.48
C ALA A 221 26.10 -21.03 -2.27
N GLU A 222 25.98 -20.90 -3.59
CA GLU A 222 27.08 -20.70 -4.55
C GLU A 222 27.73 -19.32 -4.42
N LEU A 223 27.03 -18.33 -3.84
CA LEU A 223 27.52 -16.96 -3.69
C LEU A 223 28.10 -16.68 -2.31
N LYS A 224 28.05 -17.65 -1.38
CA LYS A 224 28.54 -17.45 -0.01
C LYS A 224 30.06 -17.25 0.03
N GLU A 225 30.80 -17.87 -0.89
CA GLU A 225 32.26 -17.71 -0.99
C GLU A 225 32.69 -16.29 -1.35
N LEU A 226 31.82 -15.50 -2.00
CA LEU A 226 32.10 -14.09 -2.32
C LEU A 226 32.32 -13.23 -1.07
N PHE A 227 31.75 -13.65 0.07
CA PHE A 227 31.94 -12.95 1.34
C PHE A 227 33.28 -13.25 2.00
N GLU A 228 34.02 -14.25 1.54
CA GLU A 228 35.37 -14.59 2.02
C GLU A 228 36.45 -13.80 1.25
N LEU A 229 36.15 -13.38 0.01
CA LEU A 229 37.02 -12.52 -0.81
C LEU A 229 37.22 -11.13 -0.17
N LYS A 230 38.38 -10.52 -0.39
CA LYS A 230 38.68 -9.13 0.03
C LYS A 230 38.21 -8.11 -1.00
N GLU A 231 38.18 -6.84 -0.60
CA GLU A 231 37.95 -5.74 -1.54
C GLU A 231 39.04 -5.73 -2.62
N GLY A 232 38.64 -5.60 -3.89
CA GLY A 232 39.48 -5.70 -5.07
C GLY A 232 39.74 -7.13 -5.56
N GLU A 233 39.40 -8.17 -4.79
CA GLU A 233 39.58 -9.55 -5.22
C GLU A 233 38.49 -10.01 -6.19
N ILE A 234 38.86 -11.00 -7.02
CA ILE A 234 38.01 -11.61 -8.03
C ILE A 234 37.67 -13.05 -7.68
N SER A 235 36.45 -13.48 -7.96
CA SER A 235 36.02 -14.88 -7.79
C SER A 235 36.51 -15.75 -8.93
N SER A 236 36.54 -17.07 -8.73
CA SER A 236 36.50 -18.01 -9.86
C SER A 236 35.22 -17.83 -10.67
N PRO A 237 35.19 -18.26 -11.95
CA PRO A 237 33.95 -18.33 -12.71
C PRO A 237 32.93 -19.23 -12.01
N LEU A 238 31.78 -18.65 -11.66
CA LEU A 238 30.68 -19.34 -10.99
C LEU A 238 29.51 -19.53 -11.96
N GLN A 239 28.88 -20.70 -11.92
CA GLN A 239 27.69 -20.96 -12.71
C GLN A 239 26.43 -20.55 -11.94
N ILE A 240 25.63 -19.64 -12.51
CA ILE A 240 24.42 -19.09 -11.91
C ILE A 240 23.33 -19.10 -12.97
N GLU A 241 22.24 -19.85 -12.71
CA GLU A 241 21.08 -19.93 -13.62
C GLU A 241 21.44 -20.29 -15.08
N GLY A 242 22.50 -21.09 -15.27
CA GLY A 242 22.97 -21.53 -16.58
C GLY A 242 24.02 -20.62 -17.24
N GLU A 243 24.37 -19.50 -16.61
CA GLU A 243 25.39 -18.56 -17.08
C GLU A 243 26.63 -18.57 -16.20
N PHE A 244 27.75 -18.12 -16.72
CA PHE A 244 29.02 -18.05 -16.00
C PHE A 244 29.34 -16.60 -15.65
N MET A 245 29.54 -16.33 -14.36
CA MET A 245 29.82 -15.00 -13.85
C MET A 245 31.14 -14.96 -13.08
N ILE A 246 31.90 -13.89 -13.29
CA ILE A 246 33.11 -13.58 -12.51
C ILE A 246 32.81 -12.34 -11.69
N PHE A 247 32.88 -12.45 -10.38
CA PHE A 247 32.61 -11.35 -9.46
C PHE A 247 33.90 -10.65 -9.07
N ILE A 248 33.84 -9.33 -8.95
CA ILE A 248 34.87 -8.47 -8.40
C ILE A 248 34.25 -7.76 -7.22
N ILE A 249 34.84 -7.90 -6.04
CA ILE A 249 34.32 -7.26 -4.82
C ILE A 249 34.79 -5.82 -4.78
N ASN A 250 33.88 -4.86 -4.91
CA ASN A 250 34.21 -3.44 -4.85
C ASN A 250 34.31 -2.94 -3.41
N LYS A 251 33.39 -3.40 -2.56
CA LYS A 251 33.31 -2.96 -1.16
C LYS A 251 32.70 -4.04 -0.28
N LYS A 252 33.22 -4.20 0.95
CA LYS A 252 32.66 -5.06 1.99
C LYS A 252 32.11 -4.19 3.12
N ASN A 253 30.84 -4.38 3.41
CA ASN A 253 30.19 -3.82 4.58
C ASN A 253 30.08 -4.93 5.63
N PRO A 254 30.86 -4.88 6.73
CA PRO A 254 30.83 -5.91 7.76
C PRO A 254 29.47 -5.96 8.47
N SER A 255 29.25 -7.02 9.25
CA SER A 255 28.07 -7.07 10.14
C SER A 255 28.16 -5.89 11.09
N GLN A 256 27.15 -5.04 11.09
CA GLN A 256 27.06 -3.93 12.03
C GLN A 256 25.68 -3.93 12.64
N THR A 257 25.65 -3.94 13.97
CA THR A 257 24.43 -3.58 14.68
C THR A 257 24.46 -2.06 14.85
N PRO A 258 23.57 -1.31 14.16
CA PRO A 258 23.50 0.13 14.31
C PRO A 258 23.19 0.45 15.77
N SER A 259 23.81 1.48 16.29
CA SER A 259 23.61 1.97 17.65
C SER A 259 22.15 2.39 17.87
N LEU A 260 21.73 2.42 19.14
CA LEU A 260 20.38 2.92 19.49
C LEU A 260 20.11 4.29 18.88
N GLU A 261 21.11 5.18 18.86
CA GLU A 261 20.96 6.54 18.34
C GLU A 261 20.62 6.57 16.84
N GLU A 262 21.20 5.67 16.06
CA GLU A 262 20.96 5.56 14.61
C GLU A 262 19.57 4.99 14.27
N VAL A 263 18.98 4.20 15.18
CA VAL A 263 17.67 3.55 14.93
C VAL A 263 16.54 4.04 15.82
N LYS A 264 16.79 4.96 16.76
CA LYS A 264 15.80 5.41 17.75
C LYS A 264 14.51 5.92 17.10
N GLU A 265 14.62 6.69 16.02
CA GLU A 265 13.47 7.28 15.34
C GLU A 265 12.62 6.20 14.67
N LYS A 266 13.26 5.28 13.97
CA LYS A 266 12.60 4.12 13.34
C LYS A 266 11.89 3.23 14.37
N ILE A 267 12.52 2.99 15.52
CA ILE A 267 11.92 2.22 16.61
C ILE A 267 10.73 2.98 17.20
N TRP A 268 10.90 4.28 17.46
CA TRP A 268 9.83 5.13 17.96
C TRP A 268 8.62 5.12 17.02
N GLU A 269 8.84 5.27 15.71
CA GLU A 269 7.78 5.22 14.70
C GLU A 269 7.08 3.86 14.71
N LYS A 270 7.84 2.76 14.77
CA LYS A 270 7.26 1.41 14.86
C LYS A 270 6.38 1.26 16.10
N LEU A 271 6.90 1.61 17.27
CA LEU A 271 6.16 1.54 18.54
C LEU A 271 4.93 2.45 18.53
N TYR A 272 5.05 3.64 17.94
CA TYR A 272 3.94 4.57 17.77
C TYR A 272 2.85 3.94 16.89
N GLN A 273 3.21 3.37 15.74
CA GLN A 273 2.26 2.71 14.84
C GLN A 273 1.58 1.51 15.50
N GLU A 274 2.32 0.67 16.23
CA GLU A 274 1.76 -0.46 16.97
C GLU A 274 0.76 0.00 18.05
N LYS A 275 1.11 1.02 18.83
CA LYS A 275 0.21 1.62 19.82
C LYS A 275 -1.01 2.26 19.17
N PHE A 276 -0.82 2.95 18.06
CA PHE A 276 -1.90 3.55 17.28
C PHE A 276 -2.90 2.51 16.81
N GLN A 277 -2.44 1.45 16.14
CA GLN A 277 -3.32 0.38 15.66
C GLN A 277 -4.05 -0.30 16.81
N LYS A 278 -3.36 -0.59 17.92
CA LYS A 278 -3.99 -1.18 19.10
C LYS A 278 -5.08 -0.28 19.68
N LYS A 279 -4.79 1.01 19.85
CA LYS A 279 -5.73 1.98 20.43
C LYS A 279 -6.92 2.23 19.51
N LEU A 280 -6.67 2.37 18.20
CA LEU A 280 -7.69 2.48 17.16
C LEU A 280 -8.64 1.28 17.21
N ASN A 281 -8.12 0.06 17.19
CA ASN A 281 -8.93 -1.16 17.21
C ASN A 281 -9.81 -1.24 18.47
N LEU A 282 -9.24 -0.94 19.66
CA LEU A 282 -10.00 -0.92 20.90
C LEU A 282 -11.13 0.11 20.87
N TRP A 283 -10.84 1.31 20.35
CA TRP A 283 -11.82 2.37 20.25
C TRP A 283 -12.92 2.05 19.24
N LEU A 284 -12.58 1.59 18.03
CA LEU A 284 -13.56 1.18 17.02
C LEU A 284 -14.44 0.04 17.51
N ASN A 285 -13.89 -0.93 18.23
CA ASN A 285 -14.69 -1.99 18.84
C ASN A 285 -15.71 -1.42 19.84
N SER A 286 -15.31 -0.46 20.66
CA SER A 286 -16.22 0.21 21.59
C SER A 286 -17.35 0.99 20.88
N LEU A 287 -17.10 1.51 19.67
CA LEU A 287 -18.14 2.12 18.84
C LEU A 287 -19.09 1.07 18.26
N LYS A 288 -18.54 -0.05 17.76
CA LYS A 288 -19.30 -1.16 17.17
C LYS A 288 -20.22 -1.82 18.20
N GLU A 289 -19.76 -2.01 19.43
CA GLU A 289 -20.58 -2.59 20.53
C GLU A 289 -21.80 -1.74 20.87
N LYS A 290 -21.72 -0.42 20.69
CA LYS A 290 -22.82 0.52 20.96
C LYS A 290 -23.74 0.74 19.77
N ALA A 291 -23.41 0.20 18.60
CA ALA A 291 -24.08 0.48 17.35
C ALA A 291 -24.92 -0.70 16.86
N LEU A 292 -26.05 -0.39 16.23
CA LEU A 292 -26.86 -1.36 15.51
C LEU A 292 -26.32 -1.52 14.08
N ILE A 293 -25.64 -2.63 13.80
CA ILE A 293 -25.06 -2.92 12.49
C ILE A 293 -25.76 -4.12 11.86
N LYS A 294 -26.34 -3.94 10.68
CA LYS A 294 -26.98 -5.01 9.91
C LYS A 294 -26.42 -5.06 8.49
N ARG A 295 -25.94 -6.24 8.06
CA ARG A 295 -25.39 -6.49 6.71
C ARG A 295 -26.41 -7.26 5.85
N TYR A 296 -26.40 -7.06 4.53
CA TYR A 296 -27.36 -7.59 3.55
C TYR A 296 -26.70 -8.16 2.30
#